data_AF-A0A820CB01-F1
#
_entry.id   AF-A0A820CB01-F1
#
_cell.length_a   1.000
_cell.length_b   1.000
_cell.length_c   1.000
_cell.angle_alpha   90.00
_cell.angle_beta   90.00
_cell.angle_gamma   90.00
#
_symmetry.space_group_name_H-M   'P 1'
#
loop_
_entity.id
_entity.type
_entity.pdbx_description
1 polymer ?
#
loop_
_entity_poly.entity_id
_entity_poly.type
_entity_poly.pdbx_seq_one_letter_code
_entity_poly.pdbx_strand_id
1 'polypeptide(L)'
;MLNWNIITSREYSDMYIDENQWLGTLFGLQSGLILSSISANNQSHRQYTCGKLIVPFGRIHSDRSQVNSDHIVTIQRSPTMQFLHKYFVFILNDRLRILQSIENPTGWLYLALLYAMTSHSLPDECTGMTGMERSFQLLNSASCWSSQPYDPLSLNILCQIAMVSPKATYYPENLICMEQIDWNSHDLPYFVQHCDHYLIAKELLKTSE
;
A
#
# COMPACT_ATOMS: atom_id res chain seq x y z
N MET A 1 32.39 -7.57 21.89
CA MET A 1 31.09 -8.16 21.53
C MET A 1 30.04 -7.13 21.83
N LEU A 2 29.51 -6.42 20.82
CA LEU A 2 28.47 -5.43 21.07
C LEU A 2 27.15 -6.17 21.39
N ASN A 3 26.71 -6.10 22.65
CA ASN A 3 25.35 -6.48 23.03
C ASN A 3 24.41 -5.36 22.59
N TRP A 4 23.73 -5.55 21.46
CA TRP A 4 22.58 -4.74 21.12
C TRP A 4 21.33 -5.50 21.57
N ASN A 5 20.43 -4.82 22.28
CA ASN A 5 19.10 -5.33 22.61
C ASN A 5 18.25 -5.37 21.33
N ILE A 6 18.57 -6.28 20.41
CA ILE A 6 17.83 -6.47 19.16
C ILE A 6 16.64 -7.39 19.37
N ILE A 7 15.51 -7.04 18.77
CA ILE A 7 14.34 -7.92 18.71
C ILE A 7 14.44 -8.71 17.40
N THR A 8 14.71 -10.02 17.52
CA THR A 8 14.83 -10.93 16.39
C THR A 8 13.50 -11.56 16.04
N SER A 9 13.24 -11.74 14.74
CA SER A 9 12.07 -12.47 14.28
C SER A 9 12.24 -13.98 14.47
N ARG A 10 11.21 -14.66 14.97
CA ARG A 10 11.17 -16.13 15.03
C ARG A 10 10.76 -16.75 13.69
N GLU A 11 9.93 -16.05 12.92
CA GLU A 11 9.42 -16.52 11.63
C GLU A 11 10.43 -16.27 10.50
N TYR A 12 11.06 -15.10 10.50
CA TYR A 12 12.10 -14.73 9.55
C TYR A 12 13.47 -14.87 10.23
N SER A 13 14.03 -16.08 10.17
CA SER A 13 15.36 -16.35 10.72
C SER A 13 16.42 -15.40 10.12
N ASP A 14 17.42 -15.06 10.92
CA ASP A 14 18.47 -14.07 10.58
C ASP A 14 17.94 -12.65 10.32
N MET A 15 16.72 -12.31 10.78
CA MET A 15 16.20 -10.94 10.69
C MET A 15 15.86 -10.34 12.06
N TYR A 16 16.07 -9.04 12.18
CA TYR A 16 15.76 -8.25 13.36
C TYR A 16 14.98 -6.99 12.98
N ILE A 17 14.27 -6.38 13.93
CA ILE A 17 13.58 -5.10 13.70
C ILE A 17 14.63 -4.02 13.49
N ASP A 18 14.62 -3.38 12.33
CA ASP A 18 15.56 -2.31 12.01
C ASP A 18 15.37 -1.11 12.96
N GLU A 19 16.45 -0.49 13.42
CA GLU A 19 16.34 0.76 14.19
C GLU A 19 15.88 1.92 13.29
N ASN A 20 16.24 1.87 12.00
CA ASN A 20 15.76 2.80 11.00
C ASN A 20 14.49 2.24 10.33
N GLN A 21 13.34 2.76 10.75
CA GLN A 21 12.03 2.39 10.18
C GLN A 21 11.64 3.25 8.96
N TRP A 22 12.59 3.99 8.37
CA TRP A 22 12.35 4.77 7.16
C TRP A 22 12.56 3.93 5.90
N LEU A 23 11.54 3.88 5.04
CA LEU A 23 11.53 3.06 3.82
C LEU A 23 11.91 3.84 2.54
N GLY A 24 11.81 5.17 2.58
CA GLY A 24 11.95 6.02 1.39
C GLY A 24 10.81 5.91 0.37
N THR A 25 9.72 5.25 0.73
CA THR A 25 8.46 5.15 -0.03
C THR A 25 7.30 4.94 0.94
N LEU A 26 6.06 4.86 0.44
CA LEU A 26 4.83 4.79 1.23
C LEU A 26 4.74 5.92 2.27
N PHE A 27 5.01 7.15 1.83
CA PHE A 27 5.08 8.31 2.72
C PHE A 27 3.81 8.50 3.54
N GLY A 28 3.99 8.80 4.82
CA GLY A 28 2.89 8.95 5.77
C GLY A 28 2.40 7.64 6.39
N LEU A 29 2.80 6.46 5.87
CA LEU A 29 2.41 5.18 6.47
C LEU A 29 3.05 5.01 7.85
N GLN A 30 2.23 5.00 8.90
CA GLN A 30 2.68 4.79 10.28
C GLN A 30 2.54 3.33 10.76
N SER A 31 1.85 2.50 9.99
CA SER A 31 1.53 1.12 10.36
C SER A 31 2.41 0.15 9.58
N GLY A 32 3.64 -0.07 10.04
CA GLY A 32 4.56 -1.03 9.41
C GLY A 32 5.78 -1.33 10.27
N LEU A 33 6.41 -2.47 10.03
CA LEU A 33 7.68 -2.87 10.65
C LEU A 33 8.68 -3.32 9.60
N ILE A 34 9.81 -2.63 9.52
CA ILE A 34 10.95 -2.99 8.67
C ILE A 34 11.83 -3.98 9.44
N LEU A 35 12.12 -5.10 8.79
CA LEU A 35 13.08 -6.10 9.22
C LEU A 35 14.31 -6.06 8.33
N SER A 36 15.48 -6.16 8.96
CA SER A 36 16.78 -6.17 8.31
C SER A 36 17.56 -7.44 8.65
N SER A 37 18.42 -7.89 7.73
CA SER A 37 19.20 -9.12 7.91
C SER A 37 20.40 -8.87 8.83
N ILE A 38 20.59 -9.78 9.81
CA ILE A 38 21.70 -9.76 10.76
C ILE A 38 23.02 -10.07 10.03
N SER A 39 23.02 -11.06 9.14
CA SER A 39 24.23 -11.46 8.40
C SER A 39 24.66 -10.43 7.36
N ALA A 40 23.71 -9.73 6.73
CA ALA A 40 24.00 -8.67 5.75
C ALA A 40 24.77 -7.48 6.36
N ASN A 41 24.55 -7.19 7.65
CA ASN A 41 25.24 -6.10 8.35
C ASN A 41 26.72 -6.38 8.66
N ASN A 42 27.15 -7.64 8.60
CA ASN A 42 28.50 -8.07 8.98
C ASN A 42 29.48 -8.16 7.79
N GLN A 43 28.99 -8.04 6.55
CA GLN A 43 29.85 -8.10 5.37
C GLN A 43 30.13 -6.70 4.82
N SER A 44 31.38 -6.46 4.47
CA SER A 44 31.91 -5.23 3.85
C SER A 44 31.28 -4.86 2.50
N HIS A 45 30.34 -5.65 1.99
CA HIS A 45 29.54 -5.41 0.78
C HIS A 45 28.19 -4.76 1.13
N ARG A 46 28.26 -3.67 1.89
CA ARG A 46 27.16 -2.85 2.45
C ARG A 46 26.16 -2.23 1.47
N GLN A 47 26.23 -2.54 0.18
CA GLN A 47 25.62 -1.66 -0.81
C GLN A 47 24.15 -1.97 -1.11
N TYR A 48 23.69 -3.19 -0.81
CA TYR A 48 22.30 -3.60 -1.10
C TYR A 48 21.79 -4.59 -0.04
N THR A 49 20.81 -4.17 0.76
CA THR A 49 20.10 -5.04 1.69
C THR A 49 18.77 -5.48 1.07
N CYS A 50 18.37 -6.73 1.34
CA CYS A 50 16.99 -7.16 1.12
C CYS A 50 16.25 -7.08 2.46
N GLY A 51 15.54 -5.98 2.67
CA GLY A 51 14.68 -5.81 3.85
C GLY A 51 13.32 -6.48 3.66
N LYS A 52 12.57 -6.62 4.73
CA LYS A 52 11.13 -6.97 4.67
C LYS A 52 10.32 -5.89 5.37
N LEU A 53 9.22 -5.47 4.76
CA LEU A 53 8.22 -4.63 5.39
C LEU A 53 7.02 -5.50 5.76
N ILE A 54 6.69 -5.53 7.05
CA ILE A 54 5.49 -6.19 7.57
C ILE A 54 4.43 -5.11 7.80
N VAL A 55 3.28 -5.25 7.14
CA VAL A 55 2.16 -4.31 7.25
C VAL A 55 0.91 -5.06 7.71
N PRO A 56 0.25 -4.65 8.81
CA PRO A 56 -1.00 -5.26 9.22
C PRO A 56 -2.11 -4.99 8.19
N PHE A 57 -3.04 -5.92 7.99
CA PHE A 57 -4.22 -5.64 7.18
C PHE A 57 -5.32 -4.97 8.03
N GLY A 58 -6.03 -4.02 7.43
CA GLY A 58 -7.14 -3.29 8.06
C GLY A 58 -7.70 -2.22 7.15
N ARG A 59 -8.60 -1.39 7.69
CA ARG A 59 -9.15 -0.23 6.98
C ARG A 59 -8.12 0.88 7.02
N ILE A 60 -7.71 1.36 5.86
CA ILE A 60 -6.72 2.43 5.78
C ILE A 60 -7.44 3.77 5.94
N HIS A 61 -6.91 4.61 6.82
CA HIS A 61 -7.41 5.96 7.08
C HIS A 61 -6.32 6.97 6.76
N SER A 62 -6.72 8.10 6.19
CA SER A 62 -5.87 9.27 6.01
C SER A 62 -6.28 10.31 7.03
N ASP A 63 -5.36 10.71 7.89
CA ASP A 63 -5.57 11.84 8.79
C ASP A 63 -4.94 13.10 8.16
N ARG A 64 -5.70 14.19 8.16
CA ARG A 64 -5.16 15.52 7.90
C ARG A 64 -4.82 16.13 9.26
N SER A 65 -3.56 16.03 9.67
CA SER A 65 -3.11 16.83 10.81
C SER A 65 -3.31 18.31 10.48
N GLN A 66 -4.18 18.98 11.25
CA GLN A 66 -4.47 20.41 11.04
C GLN A 66 -3.27 21.31 11.40
N VAL A 67 -2.25 20.77 12.06
CA VAL A 67 -1.17 21.55 12.67
C VAL A 67 0.14 21.46 11.87
N ASN A 68 0.41 20.31 11.24
CA ASN A 68 1.54 20.11 10.35
C ASN A 68 1.01 19.48 9.05
N SER A 69 1.42 20.01 7.89
CA SER A 69 0.99 19.63 6.54
C SER A 69 1.30 18.20 6.10
N ASP A 70 1.58 17.30 7.05
CA ASP A 70 2.02 15.95 6.79
C ASP A 70 0.81 15.04 6.62
N HIS A 71 0.73 14.42 5.45
CA HIS A 71 -0.24 13.38 5.13
C HIS A 71 0.07 12.12 5.93
N ILE A 72 -0.80 11.76 6.86
CA ILE A 72 -0.61 10.59 7.74
C ILE A 72 -1.57 9.49 7.34
N VAL A 73 -1.04 8.28 7.15
CA VAL A 73 -1.80 7.09 6.80
C VAL A 73 -1.67 6.06 7.91
N THR A 74 -2.80 5.68 8.48
CA THR A 74 -2.89 4.68 9.55
C THR A 74 -3.78 3.52 9.14
N ILE A 75 -3.55 2.36 9.75
CA ILE A 75 -4.33 1.15 9.48
C ILE A 75 -5.14 0.83 10.73
N GLN A 76 -6.45 1.11 10.66
CA GLN A 76 -7.37 0.82 11.75
C GLN A 76 -7.80 -0.66 11.69
N ARG A 77 -7.71 -1.33 12.83
CA ARG A 77 -8.15 -2.71 13.04
C ARG A 77 -9.21 -2.74 14.12
N SER A 78 -10.34 -3.39 13.84
CA SER A 78 -11.41 -3.62 14.82
C SER A 78 -11.55 -5.11 15.13
N PRO A 79 -11.82 -5.51 16.38
CA PRO A 79 -12.03 -6.92 16.76
C PRO A 79 -13.09 -7.65 15.91
N THR A 80 -14.04 -6.90 15.34
CA THR A 80 -15.13 -7.42 14.51
C THR A 80 -14.76 -7.61 13.03
N MET A 81 -13.54 -7.26 12.60
CA MET A 81 -13.12 -7.39 11.20
C MET A 81 -12.86 -8.85 10.81
N GLN A 82 -13.38 -9.25 9.65
CA GLN A 82 -13.29 -10.59 9.08
C GLN A 82 -11.84 -11.09 8.85
N PHE A 83 -10.86 -10.20 8.84
CA PHE A 83 -9.44 -10.50 8.62
C PHE A 83 -8.53 -9.89 9.70
N LEU A 84 -9.02 -9.81 10.95
CA LEU A 84 -8.33 -9.12 12.03
C LEU A 84 -6.86 -9.50 12.18
N HIS A 85 -6.46 -10.77 12.01
CA HIS A 85 -5.09 -11.23 12.21
C HIS A 85 -4.21 -11.18 10.96
N LYS A 86 -4.78 -10.82 9.80
CA LYS A 86 -4.03 -10.81 8.54
C LYS A 86 -3.00 -9.68 8.56
N TYR A 87 -1.83 -9.98 8.00
CA TYR A 87 -0.78 -9.03 7.69
C TYR A 87 -0.18 -9.43 6.34
N PHE A 88 0.57 -8.52 5.74
CA PHE A 88 1.28 -8.71 4.49
C PHE A 88 2.76 -8.46 4.71
N VAL A 89 3.58 -9.21 3.96
CA VAL A 89 5.02 -9.08 3.98
C VAL A 89 5.46 -8.69 2.58
N PHE A 90 6.15 -7.56 2.50
CA PHE A 90 6.70 -7.06 1.27
C PHE A 90 8.22 -7.14 1.31
N ILE A 91 8.82 -7.60 0.23
CA ILE A 91 10.27 -7.66 0.07
C ILE A 91 10.73 -6.29 -0.44
N LEU A 92 11.57 -5.62 0.33
CA LEU A 92 12.28 -4.43 -0.09
C LEU A 92 13.55 -4.86 -0.82
N ASN A 93 13.69 -4.46 -2.07
CA ASN A 93 14.90 -4.67 -2.85
C ASN A 93 15.56 -3.31 -3.11
N ASP A 94 16.59 -2.98 -2.33
CA ASP A 94 17.27 -1.68 -2.42
C ASP A 94 17.96 -1.49 -3.77
N ARG A 95 18.46 -2.57 -4.39
CA ARG A 95 19.15 -2.49 -5.69
C ARG A 95 18.19 -2.18 -6.82
N LEU A 96 17.04 -2.85 -6.82
CA LEU A 96 16.00 -2.65 -7.82
C LEU A 96 15.09 -1.48 -7.48
N ARG A 97 15.21 -0.91 -6.27
CA ARG A 97 14.40 0.23 -5.82
C ARG A 97 12.90 -0.07 -5.89
N ILE A 98 12.54 -1.29 -5.49
CA ILE A 98 11.15 -1.78 -5.54
C ILE A 98 10.74 -2.48 -4.24
N LEU A 99 9.47 -2.32 -3.92
CA LEU A 99 8.76 -3.12 -2.93
C LEU A 99 7.88 -4.15 -3.67
N GLN A 100 7.97 -5.42 -3.28
CA GLN A 100 7.26 -6.53 -3.96
C GLN A 100 6.49 -7.39 -2.96
N SER A 101 5.29 -7.82 -3.34
CA SER A 101 4.52 -8.80 -2.57
C SER A 101 5.00 -10.23 -2.84
N ILE A 102 4.94 -11.06 -1.80
CA ILE A 102 5.16 -12.51 -1.89
C ILE A 102 3.85 -13.23 -2.25
N GLU A 103 2.70 -12.62 -1.92
CA GLU A 103 1.37 -13.16 -2.14
C GLU A 103 0.73 -12.56 -3.41
N ASN A 104 0.25 -13.43 -4.30
CA ASN A 104 -0.46 -13.05 -5.54
C ASN A 104 -1.89 -13.59 -5.53
N PRO A 105 -2.90 -12.84 -6.00
CA PRO A 105 -2.85 -11.40 -6.35
C PRO A 105 -3.04 -10.50 -5.13
N THR A 106 -3.55 -11.04 -4.02
CA THR A 106 -4.04 -10.30 -2.85
C THR A 106 -3.02 -9.33 -2.26
N GLY A 107 -1.76 -9.76 -2.11
CA GLY A 107 -0.73 -8.89 -1.53
C GLY A 107 -0.29 -7.78 -2.48
N TRP A 108 -0.28 -8.02 -3.80
CA TRP A 108 -0.03 -6.95 -4.78
C TRP A 108 -1.16 -5.93 -4.82
N LEU A 109 -2.42 -6.38 -4.75
CA LEU A 109 -3.57 -5.50 -4.61
C LEU A 109 -3.45 -4.67 -3.33
N TYR A 110 -3.07 -5.28 -2.20
CA TYR A 110 -2.91 -4.54 -0.96
C TYR A 110 -1.77 -3.53 -1.02
N LEU A 111 -0.65 -3.91 -1.65
CA LEU A 111 0.46 -2.99 -1.88
C LEU A 111 0.04 -1.79 -2.73
N ALA A 112 -0.70 -2.04 -3.81
CA ALA A 112 -1.24 -0.97 -4.66
C ALA A 112 -2.18 -0.04 -3.90
N LEU A 113 -3.02 -0.59 -3.02
CA LEU A 113 -3.88 0.20 -2.14
C LEU A 113 -3.07 1.07 -1.17
N LEU A 114 -2.01 0.54 -0.56
CA LEU A 114 -1.12 1.32 0.31
C LEU A 114 -0.48 2.48 -0.46
N TYR A 115 0.01 2.24 -1.67
CA TYR A 115 0.58 3.28 -2.55
C TYR A 115 -0.45 4.34 -2.95
N ALA A 116 -1.68 3.94 -3.28
CA ALA A 116 -2.76 4.88 -3.57
C ALA A 116 -3.00 5.80 -2.36
N MET A 117 -3.12 5.21 -1.17
CA MET A 117 -3.42 5.94 0.06
C MET A 117 -2.27 6.79 0.58
N THR A 118 -1.02 6.44 0.28
CA THR A 118 0.21 7.15 0.70
C THR A 118 0.74 8.10 -0.38
N SER A 119 -0.02 8.31 -1.45
CA SER A 119 0.38 9.15 -2.59
C SER A 119 0.82 10.54 -2.11
N HIS A 120 1.97 11.01 -2.58
CA HIS A 120 2.42 12.39 -2.38
C HIS A 120 2.64 13.04 -3.75
N SER A 121 2.58 14.37 -3.82
CA SER A 121 2.76 15.11 -5.08
C SER A 121 4.18 15.03 -5.64
N LEU A 122 5.13 14.51 -4.87
CA LEU A 122 6.53 14.36 -5.26
C LEU A 122 6.91 12.88 -5.34
N PRO A 123 7.74 12.50 -6.33
CA PRO A 123 8.28 11.15 -6.40
C PRO A 123 9.06 10.77 -5.14
N ASP A 124 8.96 9.51 -4.74
CA ASP A 124 9.66 9.00 -3.57
C ASP A 124 11.11 8.60 -3.83
N GLU A 125 11.93 8.59 -2.78
CA GLU A 125 13.37 8.35 -2.89
C GLU A 125 13.71 6.89 -3.21
N CYS A 126 12.83 5.96 -2.86
CA CYS A 126 13.03 4.55 -3.14
C CYS A 126 12.73 4.28 -4.61
N THR A 127 11.48 4.43 -5.06
CA THR A 127 11.01 4.05 -6.39
C THR A 127 11.22 5.13 -7.46
N GLY A 128 11.40 6.39 -7.07
CA GLY A 128 11.45 7.51 -8.01
C GLY A 128 10.11 7.81 -8.68
N MET A 129 9.00 7.29 -8.14
CA MET A 129 7.64 7.49 -8.62
C MET A 129 6.77 8.07 -7.50
N THR A 130 5.68 8.74 -7.85
CA THR A 130 4.64 9.09 -6.88
C THR A 130 3.87 7.84 -6.46
N GLY A 131 3.23 7.87 -5.28
CA GLY A 131 2.42 6.74 -4.82
C GLY A 131 1.27 6.41 -5.78
N MET A 132 0.66 7.41 -6.41
CA MET A 132 -0.37 7.19 -7.44
C MET A 132 0.20 6.44 -8.67
N GLU A 133 1.29 6.93 -9.25
CA GLU A 133 1.92 6.28 -10.41
C GLU A 133 2.33 4.84 -10.07
N ARG A 134 2.87 4.64 -8.87
CA ARG A 134 3.27 3.31 -8.41
C ARG A 134 2.06 2.41 -8.19
N SER A 135 0.97 2.92 -7.62
CA SER A 135 -0.29 2.17 -7.48
C SER A 135 -0.82 1.70 -8.83
N PHE A 136 -0.91 2.60 -9.82
CA PHE A 136 -1.35 2.26 -11.16
C PHE A 136 -0.42 1.29 -11.88
N GLN A 137 0.89 1.44 -11.72
CA GLN A 137 1.85 0.49 -12.27
C GLN A 137 1.63 -0.92 -11.71
N LEU A 138 1.36 -1.05 -10.41
CA LEU A 138 1.09 -2.34 -9.79
C LEU A 138 -0.25 -2.93 -10.23
N LEU A 139 -1.32 -2.13 -10.27
CA LEU A 139 -2.65 -2.59 -10.69
C LEU A 139 -2.70 -3.05 -12.15
N ASN A 140 -1.93 -2.40 -13.03
CA ASN A 140 -1.80 -2.79 -14.43
C ASN A 140 -0.78 -3.93 -14.66
N SER A 141 -0.06 -4.36 -13.62
CA SER A 141 0.87 -5.48 -13.73
C SER A 141 0.13 -6.81 -13.67
N ALA A 142 0.64 -7.82 -14.38
CA ALA A 142 0.06 -9.17 -14.36
C ALA A 142 -0.04 -9.80 -12.94
N SER A 143 0.71 -9.27 -11.96
CA SER A 143 0.68 -9.76 -10.58
C SER A 143 -0.63 -9.47 -9.83
N CYS A 144 -1.39 -8.45 -10.25
CA CYS A 144 -2.71 -8.15 -9.70
C CYS A 144 -3.83 -8.90 -10.41
N TRP A 145 -3.57 -9.46 -11.60
CA TRP A 145 -4.58 -10.09 -12.43
C TRP A 145 -4.64 -11.60 -12.17
N SER A 146 -5.85 -12.15 -12.15
CA SER A 146 -6.10 -13.56 -11.88
C SER A 146 -7.01 -14.16 -12.94
N SER A 147 -6.69 -15.37 -13.39
CA SER A 147 -7.58 -16.17 -14.24
C SER A 147 -8.62 -16.96 -13.42
N GLN A 148 -8.60 -16.83 -12.10
CA GLN A 148 -9.57 -17.39 -11.18
C GLN A 148 -10.30 -16.26 -10.44
N PRO A 149 -11.54 -16.50 -9.96
CA PRO A 149 -12.25 -15.54 -9.13
C PRO A 149 -11.44 -15.10 -7.92
N TYR A 150 -11.47 -13.80 -7.61
CA TYR A 150 -10.82 -13.27 -6.43
C TYR A 150 -11.43 -13.82 -5.14
N ASP A 151 -10.58 -14.13 -4.17
CA ASP A 151 -11.02 -14.51 -2.84
C ASP A 151 -11.64 -13.31 -2.09
N PRO A 152 -12.39 -13.54 -1.00
CA PRO A 152 -13.09 -12.48 -0.27
C PRO A 152 -12.18 -11.35 0.24
N LEU A 153 -10.91 -11.62 0.57
CA LEU A 153 -9.97 -10.58 1.01
C LEU A 153 -9.52 -9.72 -0.18
N SER A 154 -9.21 -10.34 -1.32
CA SER A 154 -8.90 -9.60 -2.55
C SER A 154 -10.07 -8.72 -3.00
N LEU A 155 -11.31 -9.22 -2.94
CA LEU A 155 -12.51 -8.42 -3.23
C LEU A 155 -12.65 -7.25 -2.26
N ASN A 156 -12.38 -7.45 -0.97
CA ASN A 156 -12.39 -6.38 0.01
C ASN A 156 -11.36 -5.28 -0.31
N ILE A 157 -10.15 -5.68 -0.70
CA ILE A 157 -9.09 -4.75 -1.10
C ILE A 157 -9.48 -3.98 -2.37
N LEU A 158 -10.01 -4.66 -3.39
CA LEU A 158 -10.49 -4.02 -4.63
C LEU A 158 -11.60 -3.00 -4.36
N CYS A 159 -12.53 -3.31 -3.45
CA CYS A 159 -13.53 -2.35 -3.00
C CYS A 159 -12.89 -1.12 -2.33
N GLN A 160 -11.88 -1.32 -1.47
CA GLN A 160 -11.17 -0.19 -0.86
C GLN A 160 -10.44 0.67 -1.91
N ILE A 161 -9.81 0.05 -2.92
CA ILE A 161 -9.16 0.76 -4.03
C ILE A 161 -10.18 1.59 -4.83
N ALA A 162 -11.32 1.00 -5.16
CA ALA A 162 -12.39 1.72 -5.85
C ALA A 162 -12.90 2.93 -5.05
N MET A 163 -12.97 2.82 -3.72
CA MET A 163 -13.39 3.90 -2.83
C MET A 163 -12.36 5.04 -2.68
N VAL A 164 -11.13 4.86 -3.18
CA VAL A 164 -10.15 5.96 -3.30
C VAL A 164 -10.57 6.96 -4.37
N SER A 165 -11.37 6.54 -5.36
CA SER A 165 -11.82 7.43 -6.43
C SER A 165 -12.88 8.41 -5.94
N PRO A 166 -12.93 9.64 -6.48
CA PRO A 166 -14.09 10.49 -6.32
C PRO A 166 -15.28 9.86 -7.05
N LYS A 167 -16.50 10.15 -6.58
CA LYS A 167 -17.71 9.59 -7.18
C LYS A 167 -18.20 10.51 -8.30
N ALA A 168 -18.19 10.01 -9.53
CA ALA A 168 -18.75 10.72 -10.68
C ALA A 168 -20.20 10.29 -10.93
N THR A 169 -21.10 11.25 -11.08
CA THR A 169 -22.52 11.05 -11.43
C THR A 169 -22.93 12.02 -12.53
N TYR A 170 -24.04 11.74 -13.23
CA TYR A 170 -24.61 12.65 -14.21
C TYR A 170 -25.79 13.42 -13.62
N TYR A 171 -25.95 14.68 -14.02
CA TYR A 171 -27.07 15.53 -13.65
C TYR A 171 -27.84 16.07 -14.87
N PRO A 172 -29.18 16.06 -14.84
CA PRO A 172 -30.00 15.25 -13.92
C PRO A 172 -29.75 13.75 -14.15
N GLU A 173 -30.00 12.88 -13.16
CA GLU A 173 -29.58 11.45 -13.18
C GLU A 173 -30.00 10.68 -14.43
N ASN A 174 -31.08 11.11 -15.07
CA ASN A 174 -31.65 10.53 -16.28
C ASN A 174 -31.06 11.10 -17.60
N LEU A 175 -30.13 12.05 -17.54
CA LEU A 175 -29.51 12.69 -18.70
C LEU A 175 -27.98 12.74 -18.56
N ILE A 176 -27.28 12.31 -19.60
CA ILE A 176 -25.80 12.41 -19.70
C ILE A 176 -25.43 13.78 -20.28
N CYS A 177 -25.92 14.87 -19.67
CA CYS A 177 -25.67 16.24 -20.16
C CYS A 177 -24.71 17.04 -19.28
N MET A 178 -24.52 16.66 -18.01
CA MET A 178 -23.58 17.31 -17.10
C MET A 178 -22.98 16.29 -16.14
N GLU A 179 -21.65 16.30 -15.97
CA GLU A 179 -20.95 15.47 -14.98
C GLU A 179 -20.80 16.23 -13.66
N GLN A 180 -21.08 15.56 -12.55
CA GLN A 180 -20.85 16.03 -11.20
C GLN A 180 -19.87 15.09 -10.49
N ILE A 181 -18.84 15.65 -9.86
CA ILE A 181 -17.80 14.90 -9.15
C ILE A 181 -17.91 15.20 -7.65
N ASP A 182 -18.31 14.19 -6.89
CA ASP A 182 -18.38 14.23 -5.43
C ASP A 182 -17.08 13.67 -4.84
N TRP A 183 -16.23 14.57 -4.33
CA TRP A 183 -14.96 14.23 -3.69
C TRP A 183 -15.17 13.82 -2.23
N ASN A 184 -14.49 12.76 -1.78
CA ASN A 184 -14.44 12.38 -0.36
C ASN A 184 -13.45 13.27 0.40
N SER A 185 -13.78 14.56 0.52
CA SER A 185 -12.92 15.55 1.18
C SER A 185 -12.79 15.37 2.69
N HIS A 186 -13.74 14.65 3.31
CA HIS A 186 -13.76 14.38 4.75
C HIS A 186 -12.74 13.30 5.13
N ASP A 187 -12.68 12.20 4.39
CA ASP A 187 -11.82 11.06 4.75
C ASP A 187 -10.51 11.02 3.95
N LEU A 188 -10.41 11.73 2.82
CA LEU A 188 -9.27 11.65 1.90
C LEU A 188 -8.77 13.03 1.42
N PRO A 189 -7.44 13.20 1.25
CA PRO A 189 -6.89 14.31 0.50
C PRO A 189 -7.28 14.26 -0.98
N TYR A 190 -7.38 15.44 -1.61
CA TYR A 190 -7.74 15.51 -3.04
C TYR A 190 -6.71 14.87 -3.95
N PHE A 191 -5.41 14.98 -3.65
CA PHE A 191 -4.32 14.43 -4.48
C PHE A 191 -4.25 12.89 -4.49
N VAL A 192 -4.88 12.24 -3.51
CA VAL A 192 -4.99 10.76 -3.45
C VAL A 192 -6.12 10.27 -4.36
N GLN A 193 -7.13 11.11 -4.59
CA GLN A 193 -8.36 10.73 -5.26
C GLN A 193 -8.21 10.86 -6.79
N HIS A 194 -8.18 9.72 -7.49
CA HIS A 194 -8.12 9.67 -8.96
C HIS A 194 -9.10 8.61 -9.49
N CYS A 195 -9.92 8.97 -10.49
CA CYS A 195 -11.01 8.13 -11.00
C CYS A 195 -10.55 6.79 -11.59
N ASP A 196 -9.33 6.71 -12.11
CA ASP A 196 -8.77 5.48 -12.67
C ASP A 196 -8.67 4.34 -11.65
N HIS A 197 -8.56 4.61 -10.34
CA HIS A 197 -8.58 3.52 -9.35
C HIS A 197 -9.88 2.71 -9.42
N TYR A 198 -11.02 3.39 -9.58
CA TYR A 198 -12.32 2.75 -9.78
C TYR A 198 -12.39 2.02 -11.12
N LEU A 199 -11.91 2.64 -12.20
CA LEU A 199 -11.93 2.04 -13.53
C LEU A 199 -11.12 0.74 -13.58
N ILE A 200 -9.89 0.76 -13.06
CA ILE A 200 -9.01 -0.41 -13.04
C ILE A 200 -9.54 -1.48 -12.08
N ALA A 201 -10.02 -1.10 -10.89
CA ALA A 201 -10.63 -2.08 -9.97
C ALA A 201 -11.85 -2.77 -10.59
N LYS A 202 -12.69 -2.03 -11.31
CA LYS A 202 -13.84 -2.56 -12.04
C LYS A 202 -13.42 -3.48 -13.19
N GLU A 203 -12.34 -3.15 -13.88
CA GLU A 203 -11.79 -4.00 -14.94
C GLU A 203 -11.26 -5.32 -14.38
N LEU A 204 -10.44 -5.27 -13.33
CA LEU A 204 -9.94 -6.45 -12.63
C LEU A 204 -11.07 -7.39 -12.21
N LEU A 205 -12.14 -6.85 -11.60
CA LEU A 205 -13.31 -7.63 -11.20
C LEU A 205 -13.96 -8.35 -12.38
N LYS A 206 -14.17 -7.65 -13.50
CA LYS A 206 -14.77 -8.24 -14.71
C LYS A 206 -13.93 -9.37 -15.31
N THR A 207 -12.61 -9.27 -15.25
CA THR A 207 -11.72 -10.31 -15.81
C THR A 207 -11.68 -11.58 -14.96
N SER A 208 -12.12 -11.49 -13.69
CA SER A 208 -12.14 -12.62 -12.76
C SER A 208 -13.47 -13.39 -12.71
N GLU A 209 -14.50 -12.92 -13.42
CA GLU A 209 -15.79 -13.60 -13.60
C GLU A 209 -15.73 -14.66 -14.70
#